data_AF-A0A0T1SQ72-F1
#
_entry.id   AF-A0A0T1SQ72-F1
#
_cell.length_a   1.000
_cell.length_b   1.000
_cell.length_c   1.000
_cell.angle_alpha   90.00
_cell.angle_beta   90.00
_cell.angle_gamma   90.00
#
_symmetry.space_group_name_H-M   'P 1'
#
loop_
_entity.id
_entity.type
_entity.pdbx_description
1 polymer ?
#
loop_
_entity_poly.entity_id
_entity_poly.type
_entity_poly.pdbx_seq_one_letter_code
_entity_poly.pdbx_strand_id
1 'polypeptide(L)'
;MSVPEVIPIKHEPDYRTSTIGRWSGGQFFASVTGAFSEGWTGGDWEKHRRWCAVLHRFDGAGRHLDSRIEFTGTTADGERSVVDAATRLLDAWLDALPERQYQDIAVAPFTLEYEGVRFGLVVEGRENEEGEEVPDVWVELYPDGLGFSAPWDGEYDT
;
A
#
# COMPACT_ATOMS: atom_id res chain seq x y z
N MET A 1 -15.83 -15.23 8.83
CA MET A 1 -15.41 -15.55 7.45
C MET A 1 -13.90 -15.68 7.43
N SER A 2 -13.32 -16.56 6.60
CA SER A 2 -11.87 -16.60 6.41
C SER A 2 -11.41 -15.49 5.47
N VAL A 3 -10.18 -15.02 5.64
CA VAL A 3 -9.51 -14.10 4.70
C VAL A 3 -9.33 -14.81 3.35
N PRO A 4 -9.68 -14.18 2.21
CA PRO A 4 -9.49 -14.78 0.89
C PRO A 4 -8.00 -14.83 0.51
N GLU A 5 -7.63 -15.75 -0.40
CA GLU A 5 -6.24 -15.87 -0.88
C GLU A 5 -5.76 -14.62 -1.63
N VAL A 6 -6.68 -13.90 -2.26
CA VAL A 6 -6.45 -12.59 -2.87
C VAL A 6 -7.48 -11.62 -2.33
N ILE A 7 -7.03 -10.42 -1.98
CA ILE A 7 -7.86 -9.35 -1.47
C ILE A 7 -8.23 -8.45 -2.66
N PRO A 8 -9.53 -8.29 -2.97
CA PRO A 8 -9.96 -7.32 -3.95
C PRO A 8 -9.61 -5.90 -3.47
N ILE A 9 -9.23 -5.03 -4.39
CA ILE A 9 -9.01 -3.61 -4.13
C ILE A 9 -9.70 -2.85 -5.27
N LYS A 10 -10.71 -2.04 -4.93
CA LYS A 10 -11.42 -1.21 -5.89
C LYS A 10 -10.53 -0.06 -6.37
N HIS A 11 -10.55 0.19 -7.67
CA HIS A 11 -9.94 1.38 -8.25
C HIS A 11 -10.86 2.57 -8.00
N GLU A 12 -10.35 3.54 -7.24
CA GLU A 12 -11.05 4.78 -6.98
C GLU A 12 -10.34 5.93 -7.68
N PRO A 13 -10.84 6.37 -8.85
CA PRO A 13 -10.33 7.55 -9.51
C PRO A 13 -10.29 8.74 -8.53
N ASP A 14 -9.20 9.50 -8.58
CA ASP A 14 -9.00 10.72 -7.78
C ASP A 14 -8.92 10.53 -6.25
N TYR A 15 -8.74 9.30 -5.77
CA TYR A 15 -8.57 9.02 -4.33
C TYR A 15 -7.42 8.04 -4.03
N ARG A 16 -7.41 7.40 -2.85
CA ARG A 16 -6.24 6.67 -2.31
C ARG A 16 -5.77 5.52 -3.21
N THR A 17 -6.68 4.84 -3.88
CA THR A 17 -6.37 3.72 -4.79
C THR A 17 -6.39 4.13 -6.26
N SER A 18 -6.22 5.41 -6.57
CA SER A 18 -6.29 5.94 -7.95
C SER A 18 -5.22 5.40 -8.91
N THR A 19 -4.12 4.86 -8.38
CA THR A 19 -2.97 4.37 -9.15
C THR A 19 -2.78 2.85 -9.03
N ILE A 20 -3.87 2.10 -9.16
CA ILE A 20 -3.86 0.63 -9.25
C ILE A 20 -4.34 0.14 -10.62
N GLY A 21 -3.93 -1.07 -11.03
CA GLY A 21 -4.48 -1.68 -12.24
C GLY A 21 -3.66 -2.82 -12.81
N ARG A 22 -3.69 -2.97 -14.13
CA ARG A 22 -2.97 -4.01 -14.87
C ARG A 22 -1.95 -3.43 -15.84
N TRP A 23 -0.93 -4.22 -16.12
CA TRP A 23 0.09 -3.98 -17.13
C TRP A 23 0.42 -5.31 -17.83
N SER A 24 1.23 -5.31 -18.89
CA SER A 24 1.47 -6.53 -19.68
C SER A 24 2.06 -7.71 -18.89
N GLY A 25 2.68 -7.45 -17.73
CA GLY A 25 3.25 -8.46 -16.84
C GLY A 25 2.37 -8.88 -15.66
N GLY A 26 1.17 -8.28 -15.49
CA GLY A 26 0.25 -8.65 -14.41
C GLY A 26 -0.47 -7.44 -13.82
N GLN A 27 -0.49 -7.33 -12.49
CA GLN A 27 -1.15 -6.25 -11.75
C GLN A 27 -0.12 -5.31 -11.11
N PHE A 28 -0.54 -4.10 -10.75
CA PHE A 28 0.28 -3.15 -10.02
C PHE A 28 -0.54 -2.34 -9.01
N PHE A 29 0.12 -1.93 -7.93
CA PHE A 29 -0.34 -0.93 -6.97
C PHE A 29 0.76 0.11 -6.82
N ALA A 30 0.44 1.37 -7.01
CA ALA A 30 1.36 2.48 -6.84
C ALA A 30 0.80 3.48 -5.82
N SER A 31 1.69 4.14 -5.08
CA SER A 31 1.31 5.27 -4.21
C SER A 31 2.49 6.18 -3.89
N VAL A 32 2.16 7.41 -3.52
CA VAL A 32 3.06 8.29 -2.77
C VAL A 32 2.58 8.29 -1.33
N THR A 33 3.44 7.85 -0.41
CA THR A 33 3.04 7.64 0.98
C THR A 33 4.13 8.09 1.94
N GLY A 34 3.70 8.54 3.12
CA GLY A 34 4.59 8.98 4.19
C GLY A 34 4.71 7.88 5.23
N ALA A 35 5.92 7.42 5.51
CA ALA A 35 6.17 6.29 6.38
C ALA A 35 7.08 6.64 7.56
N PHE A 36 6.88 5.93 8.66
CA PHE A 36 7.77 5.95 9.82
C PHE A 36 8.55 4.64 9.88
N SER A 37 9.78 4.69 10.38
CA SER A 37 10.51 3.46 10.71
C SER A 37 9.74 2.66 11.77
N GLU A 38 9.83 1.33 11.70
CA GLU A 38 9.29 0.47 12.74
C GLU A 38 9.86 0.86 14.12
N GLY A 39 9.00 0.88 15.13
CA GLY A 39 9.38 1.20 16.50
C GLY A 39 9.60 2.70 16.78
N TRP A 40 9.27 3.62 15.86
CA TRP A 40 9.25 5.05 16.19
C TRP A 40 8.12 5.36 17.17
N THR A 41 8.45 5.97 18.32
CA THR A 41 7.51 6.17 19.45
C THR A 41 7.17 7.63 19.75
N GLY A 42 7.40 8.56 18.81
CA GLY A 42 7.03 9.98 18.97
C GLY A 42 8.21 10.97 19.00
N GLY A 43 7.90 12.27 19.07
CA GLY A 43 8.87 13.37 19.07
C GLY A 43 8.75 14.26 17.83
N ASP A 44 9.89 14.71 17.29
CA ASP A 44 10.01 15.54 16.06
C ASP A 44 9.52 14.80 14.81
N TRP A 45 8.22 14.47 14.75
CA TRP A 45 7.63 13.57 13.77
C TRP A 45 7.88 13.99 12.33
N GLU A 46 7.93 15.30 12.05
CA GLU A 46 8.22 15.84 10.72
C GLU A 46 9.59 15.40 10.19
N LYS A 47 10.59 15.25 11.08
CA LYS A 47 11.94 14.78 10.73
C LYS A 47 12.03 13.26 10.55
N HIS A 48 10.99 12.53 10.96
CA HIS A 48 10.97 11.07 10.95
C HIS A 48 9.97 10.51 9.93
N ARG A 49 8.95 11.28 9.56
CA ARG A 49 8.01 10.91 8.49
C ARG A 49 8.69 11.08 7.14
N ARG A 50 9.10 9.95 6.55
CA ARG A 50 9.79 9.89 5.26
C ARG A 50 8.78 9.70 4.14
N TRP A 51 8.82 10.55 3.13
CA TRP A 51 7.96 10.44 1.95
C TRP A 51 8.63 9.59 0.88
N CYS A 52 7.87 8.65 0.31
CA CYS A 52 8.37 7.74 -0.70
C CYS A 52 7.39 7.53 -1.86
N ALA A 53 7.96 7.21 -3.01
CA ALA A 53 7.23 6.61 -4.13
C ALA A 53 7.31 5.09 -4.01
N VAL A 54 6.18 4.41 -4.18
CA VAL A 54 6.06 2.96 -4.06
C VAL A 54 5.38 2.41 -5.31
N LEU A 55 5.94 1.38 -5.90
CA LEU A 55 5.31 0.58 -6.96
C LEU A 55 5.48 -0.90 -6.62
N HIS A 56 4.38 -1.54 -6.27
CA HIS A 56 4.28 -2.99 -6.13
C HIS A 56 3.82 -3.60 -7.46
N ARG A 57 4.48 -4.68 -7.87
CA ARG A 57 4.12 -5.46 -9.05
C ARG A 57 3.72 -6.86 -8.64
N PHE A 58 2.69 -7.37 -9.31
CA PHE A 58 2.12 -8.68 -9.05
C PHE A 58 1.94 -9.44 -10.36
N ASP A 59 1.93 -10.77 -10.29
CA ASP A 59 1.55 -11.60 -11.43
C ASP A 59 0.05 -11.48 -11.74
N GLY A 60 -0.39 -12.12 -12.83
CA GLY A 60 -1.80 -12.14 -13.21
C GLY A 60 -2.74 -12.83 -12.20
N ALA A 61 -2.19 -13.61 -11.25
CA ALA A 61 -2.93 -14.25 -10.16
C ALA A 61 -2.86 -13.44 -8.85
N GLY A 62 -2.21 -12.28 -8.85
CA GLY A 62 -2.12 -11.40 -7.68
C GLY A 62 -0.96 -11.72 -6.74
N ARG A 63 -0.03 -12.62 -7.09
CA ARG A 63 1.14 -12.89 -6.26
C ARG A 63 2.17 -11.80 -6.43
N HIS A 64 2.74 -11.33 -5.32
CA HIS A 64 3.79 -10.31 -5.33
C HIS A 64 5.00 -10.79 -6.13
N LEU A 65 5.48 -9.95 -7.05
CA LEU A 65 6.68 -10.18 -7.85
C LEU A 65 7.85 -9.40 -7.27
N ASP A 66 7.68 -8.09 -7.13
CA ASP A 66 8.69 -7.18 -6.61
C ASP A 66 8.08 -5.83 -6.21
N SER A 67 8.85 -5.05 -5.47
CA SER A 67 8.51 -3.69 -5.08
C SER A 67 9.66 -2.77 -5.47
N ARG A 68 9.32 -1.61 -6.04
CA ARG A 68 10.22 -0.48 -6.20
C ARG A 68 9.83 0.61 -5.22
N ILE A 69 10.75 1.00 -4.36
CA ILE A 69 10.52 1.99 -3.29
C ILE A 69 11.69 2.96 -3.31
N GLU A 70 11.40 4.27 -3.25
CA GLU A 70 12.42 5.32 -3.16
C GLU A 70 11.95 6.41 -2.21
N PHE A 71 12.76 6.71 -1.19
CA PHE A 71 12.53 7.84 -0.28
C PHE A 71 13.05 9.14 -0.91
N THR A 72 12.27 10.21 -0.76
CA THR A 72 12.56 11.52 -1.37
C THR A 72 12.89 12.60 -0.36
N GLY A 73 12.72 12.31 0.93
CA GLY A 73 13.01 13.21 2.04
C GLY A 73 11.99 13.04 3.16
N THR A 74 12.05 13.95 4.13
CA THR A 74 11.16 14.01 5.28
C THR A 74 10.19 15.17 5.19
N THR A 75 9.10 15.16 5.96
CA THR A 75 8.19 16.33 6.05
C THR A 75 8.96 17.61 6.44
N ALA A 76 9.99 17.50 7.29
CA ALA A 76 10.82 18.63 7.72
C ALA A 76 11.65 19.27 6.59
N ASP A 77 11.91 18.55 5.49
CA ASP A 77 12.62 19.07 4.31
C ASP A 77 11.72 19.92 3.39
N GLY A 78 10.46 20.11 3.78
CA GLY A 78 9.44 20.83 3.03
C GLY A 78 8.50 19.86 2.32
N GLU A 79 7.42 19.47 3.00
CA GLU A 79 6.45 18.44 2.57
C GLU A 79 6.05 18.53 1.09
N ARG A 80 5.66 19.71 0.61
CA ARG A 80 5.29 19.89 -0.79
C ARG A 80 6.41 19.48 -1.76
N SER A 81 7.64 19.88 -1.47
CA SER A 81 8.78 19.61 -2.36
C SER A 81 9.13 18.12 -2.40
N VAL A 82 9.11 17.45 -1.24
CA VAL A 82 9.40 16.01 -1.16
C VAL A 82 8.27 15.18 -1.77
N VAL A 83 7.01 15.54 -1.53
CA VAL A 83 5.85 14.91 -2.18
C VAL A 83 5.90 15.09 -3.70
N ASP A 84 6.17 16.31 -4.20
CA ASP A 84 6.31 16.56 -5.64
C ASP A 84 7.48 15.75 -6.26
N ALA A 85 8.56 15.52 -5.51
CA ALA A 85 9.65 14.65 -5.95
C ALA A 85 9.22 13.18 -6.03
N ALA A 86 8.50 12.67 -5.03
CA ALA A 86 7.98 11.30 -5.03
C ALA A 86 6.97 11.09 -6.15
N THR A 87 6.05 12.04 -6.37
CA THR A 87 5.07 11.98 -7.46
C THR A 87 5.76 11.90 -8.82
N ARG A 88 6.78 12.73 -9.09
CA ARG A 88 7.52 12.66 -10.36
C ARG A 88 8.24 11.32 -10.58
N LEU A 89 8.77 10.72 -9.52
CA LEU A 89 9.37 9.38 -9.60
C LEU A 89 8.30 8.34 -9.92
N LEU A 90 7.16 8.39 -9.23
CA LEU A 90 6.06 7.48 -9.43
C LEU A 90 5.52 7.57 -10.87
N ASP A 91 5.29 8.78 -11.37
CA ASP A 91 4.86 9.04 -12.75
C ASP A 91 5.82 8.40 -13.77
N ALA A 92 7.13 8.61 -13.59
CA ALA A 92 8.14 8.02 -14.46
C ALA A 92 8.14 6.48 -14.43
N TRP A 93 7.84 5.87 -13.28
CA TRP A 93 7.73 4.42 -13.17
C TRP A 93 6.45 3.88 -13.81
N LEU A 94 5.34 4.60 -13.64
CA LEU A 94 4.05 4.28 -14.24
C LEU A 94 4.09 4.40 -15.77
N ASP A 95 4.81 5.38 -16.31
CA ASP A 95 5.02 5.55 -17.76
C ASP A 95 5.88 4.44 -18.36
N ALA A 96 6.74 3.82 -17.55
CA ALA A 96 7.57 2.69 -17.96
C ALA A 96 6.82 1.34 -17.93
N LEU A 97 5.58 1.28 -17.42
CA LEU A 97 4.77 0.08 -17.43
C LEU A 97 4.07 -0.10 -18.79
N PRO A 98 4.40 -1.15 -19.57
CA PRO A 98 3.78 -1.39 -20.88
C PRO A 98 2.30 -1.75 -20.75
N GLU A 99 1.49 -1.19 -21.66
CA GLU A 99 0.04 -1.46 -21.78
C GLU A 99 -0.75 -1.25 -20.48
N ARG A 100 -0.29 -0.31 -19.65
CA ARG A 100 -0.90 -0.01 -18.35
C ARG A 100 -2.34 0.46 -18.48
N GLN A 101 -3.23 -0.12 -17.69
CA GLN A 101 -4.65 0.25 -17.58
C GLN A 101 -5.07 0.28 -16.12
N TYR A 102 -5.69 1.38 -15.69
CA TYR A 102 -6.26 1.50 -14.36
C TYR A 102 -7.59 0.72 -14.26
N GLN A 103 -7.73 -0.09 -13.22
CA GLN A 103 -8.90 -0.93 -12.95
C GLN A 103 -8.76 -1.61 -11.59
N ASP A 104 -9.83 -2.21 -11.08
CA ASP A 104 -9.80 -3.05 -9.88
C ASP A 104 -8.74 -4.15 -9.99
N ILE A 105 -8.10 -4.46 -8.86
CA ILE A 105 -7.12 -5.55 -8.76
C ILE A 105 -7.53 -6.53 -7.67
N ALA A 106 -6.92 -7.71 -7.69
CA ALA A 106 -7.00 -8.66 -6.59
C ALA A 106 -5.60 -9.24 -6.34
N VAL A 107 -5.06 -9.02 -5.15
CA VAL A 107 -3.67 -9.36 -4.82
C VAL A 107 -3.59 -10.17 -3.53
N ALA A 108 -2.65 -11.12 -3.48
CA ALA A 108 -2.39 -11.91 -2.30
C ALA A 108 -1.67 -11.06 -1.24
N PRO A 109 -1.93 -11.30 0.07
CA PRO A 109 -1.15 -10.71 1.13
C PRO A 109 0.36 -10.95 0.93
N PHE A 110 1.16 -9.93 1.21
CA PHE A 110 2.61 -9.96 1.09
C PHE A 110 3.22 -8.95 2.06
N THR A 111 4.48 -9.15 2.40
CA THR A 111 5.20 -8.21 3.27
C THR A 111 6.66 -8.14 2.86
N LEU A 112 7.23 -6.95 2.96
CA LEU A 112 8.67 -6.72 2.89
C LEU A 112 9.06 -5.58 3.83
N GLU A 113 10.34 -5.53 4.16
CA GLU A 113 10.94 -4.41 4.88
C GLU A 113 11.90 -3.67 3.94
N TYR A 114 11.83 -2.34 3.93
CA TYR A 114 12.76 -1.50 3.18
C TYR A 114 13.16 -0.29 4.01
N GLU A 115 14.47 -0.14 4.26
CA GLU A 115 15.05 0.87 5.15
C GLU A 115 14.36 1.02 6.52
N GLY A 116 14.02 -0.12 7.13
CA GLY A 116 13.36 -0.18 8.44
C GLY A 116 11.89 0.22 8.43
N VAL A 117 11.25 0.26 7.27
CA VAL A 117 9.81 0.50 7.10
C VAL A 117 9.15 -0.76 6.55
N ARG A 118 8.02 -1.16 7.12
CA ARG A 118 7.19 -2.26 6.63
C ARG A 118 6.33 -1.79 5.45
N PHE A 119 6.38 -2.54 4.36
CA PHE A 119 5.51 -2.37 3.20
C PHE A 119 4.78 -3.67 2.92
N GLY A 120 3.52 -3.54 2.49
CA GLY A 120 2.76 -4.65 1.95
C GLY A 120 1.36 -4.74 2.51
N LEU A 121 0.64 -5.74 2.01
CA LEU A 121 -0.73 -6.03 2.36
C LEU A 121 -0.73 -7.17 3.39
N VAL A 122 -0.91 -6.83 4.66
CA VAL A 122 -0.64 -7.71 5.81
C VAL A 122 -1.95 -8.12 6.48
N VAL A 123 -2.11 -9.43 6.72
CA VAL A 123 -3.27 -9.94 7.47
C VAL A 123 -3.09 -9.57 8.94
N GLU A 124 -4.03 -8.80 9.47
CA GLU A 124 -4.08 -8.34 10.85
C GLU A 124 -5.31 -8.94 11.55
N GLY A 125 -5.27 -9.02 12.87
CA GLY A 125 -6.41 -9.49 13.65
C GLY A 125 -6.32 -9.10 15.11
N ARG A 126 -7.48 -8.97 15.76
CA ARG A 126 -7.57 -8.83 17.22
C ARG A 126 -7.86 -10.19 17.85
N GLU A 127 -7.27 -10.41 19.03
CA GLU A 127 -7.74 -11.48 19.89
C GLU A 127 -9.18 -11.18 20.30
N ASN A 128 -10.08 -12.16 20.18
CA ASN A 128 -11.50 -11.98 20.51
C ASN A 128 -11.65 -11.46 21.95
N GLU A 129 -12.49 -10.44 22.13
CA GLU A 129 -13.00 -10.13 23.47
C GLU A 129 -13.95 -11.25 23.93
N GLU A 130 -14.07 -11.46 25.24
CA GLU A 130 -14.98 -12.48 25.80
C GLU A 130 -16.43 -12.22 25.34
N GLY A 131 -16.92 -13.06 24.41
CA GLY A 131 -18.28 -12.98 23.86
C GLY A 131 -18.36 -12.92 22.34
N GLU A 132 -17.25 -12.73 21.63
CA GLU A 132 -17.22 -12.73 20.16
C GLU A 132 -16.89 -14.12 19.59
N GLU A 133 -17.79 -14.64 18.76
CA GLU A 133 -17.67 -15.98 18.16
C GLU A 133 -16.65 -16.05 17.00
N VAL A 134 -16.24 -14.90 16.45
CA VAL A 134 -15.30 -14.79 15.33
C VAL A 134 -14.29 -13.67 15.58
N PRO A 135 -12.99 -13.91 15.34
CA PRO A 135 -11.98 -12.85 15.41
C PRO A 135 -12.27 -11.77 14.38
N ASP A 136 -12.13 -10.50 14.79
CA ASP A 136 -12.02 -9.37 13.89
C ASP A 136 -10.70 -9.49 13.13
N VAL A 137 -10.79 -9.94 11.89
CA VAL A 137 -9.66 -10.09 10.96
C VAL A 137 -9.85 -9.13 9.81
N TRP A 138 -8.79 -8.37 9.51
CA TRP A 138 -8.72 -7.47 8.37
C TRP A 138 -7.36 -7.61 7.68
N VAL A 139 -7.17 -6.92 6.58
CA VAL A 139 -5.91 -6.88 5.87
C VAL A 139 -5.52 -5.42 5.67
N GLU A 140 -4.37 -5.03 6.21
CA GLU A 140 -3.91 -3.65 6.23
C GLU A 140 -2.83 -3.43 5.17
N LEU A 141 -2.97 -2.36 4.38
CA LEU A 141 -1.93 -1.92 3.48
C LEU A 141 -0.99 -0.95 4.19
N TYR A 142 0.21 -1.43 4.51
CA TYR A 142 1.26 -0.62 5.08
C TYR A 142 2.16 0.01 4.00
N PRO A 143 2.58 1.28 4.17
CA PRO A 143 2.28 2.20 5.28
C PRO A 143 1.06 3.11 5.00
N ASP A 144 0.34 2.90 3.90
CA ASP A 144 -0.75 3.76 3.42
C ASP A 144 -1.93 3.86 4.39
N GLY A 145 -2.09 2.87 5.28
CA GLY A 145 -3.14 2.85 6.30
C GLY A 145 -4.51 2.54 5.70
N LEU A 146 -4.58 1.58 4.78
CA LEU A 146 -5.84 1.16 4.15
C LEU A 146 -6.21 -0.24 4.67
N GLY A 147 -7.29 -0.33 5.44
CA GLY A 147 -7.77 -1.58 6.02
C GLY A 147 -8.91 -2.20 5.19
N PHE A 148 -8.74 -3.44 4.76
CA PHE A 148 -9.74 -4.21 4.00
C PHE A 148 -10.33 -5.31 4.89
N SER A 149 -11.64 -5.44 4.94
CA SER A 149 -12.32 -6.46 5.75
C SER A 149 -13.42 -7.18 4.98
N ALA A 150 -14.08 -8.14 5.63
CA ALA A 150 -15.33 -8.69 5.12
C ALA A 150 -16.32 -7.54 4.82
N PRO A 151 -17.10 -7.60 3.72
CA PRO A 151 -17.35 -8.76 2.86
C PRO A 151 -16.28 -9.04 1.78
N TRP A 152 -15.13 -8.37 1.84
CA TRP A 152 -14.04 -8.49 0.85
C TRP A 152 -14.48 -8.04 -0.55
N ASP A 153 -15.21 -6.95 -0.62
CA ASP A 153 -15.69 -6.34 -1.88
C ASP A 153 -14.72 -5.28 -2.44
N GLY A 154 -13.59 -5.08 -1.76
CA GLY A 154 -12.52 -4.17 -2.16
C GLY A 154 -12.68 -2.72 -1.70
N GLU A 155 -13.68 -2.44 -0.88
CA GLU A 155 -13.73 -1.21 -0.08
C GLU A 155 -12.74 -1.28 1.09
N TYR A 156 -12.31 -0.12 1.56
CA TYR A 156 -11.36 0.01 2.66
C TYR A 156 -11.75 1.13 3.61
N ASP A 157 -11.26 1.01 4.84
CA ASP A 157 -11.30 2.04 5.87
C ASP A 157 -9.90 2.67 6.08
N THR A 158 -9.85 3.89 6.64
CA THR A 158 -8.60 4.64 6.94
C THR A 158 -8.62 5.25 8.32
#